data_AF-A0A3M3U309-F1
#
_entry.id   AF-A0A3M3U309-F1
#
_cell.length_a   1.000
_cell.length_b   1.000
_cell.length_c   1.000
_cell.angle_alpha   90.00
_cell.angle_beta   90.00
_cell.angle_gamma   90.00
#
_symmetry.space_group_name_H-M   'P 1'
#
loop_
_entity.id
_entity.type
_entity.pdbx_description
1 polymer ?
#
loop_
_entity_poly.entity_id
_entity_poly.type
_entity_poly.pdbx_seq_one_letter_code
_entity_poly.pdbx_strand_id
1 'polypeptide(L)'
;MSKYAIVTRLRIAAFIAQIGHESGQLRYVRELGSDQYLDKYDTGRLAERLGNTPEDDDDGQFYRGRGLIQVTGRDNYAACAEALGLDLLEHPELLERPEHAAMSAAWFWHRAGLNTLADKGDFLTITKRINGGNNGQADRQMLYERALKVLA
;
A
#
# COMPACT_ATOMS: atom_id res chain seq x y z
N MET A 1 -6.58 7.34 9.55
CA MET A 1 -6.44 8.65 8.87
C MET A 1 -5.93 9.76 9.79
N SER A 2 -6.58 10.04 10.94
CA SER A 2 -6.16 11.12 11.85
C SER A 2 -4.74 10.97 12.41
N LYS A 3 -4.32 9.75 12.79
CA LYS A 3 -2.95 9.43 13.26
C LYS A 3 -1.86 9.97 12.32
N TYR A 4 -2.14 10.02 11.01
CA TYR A 4 -1.18 10.42 9.97
C TYR A 4 -1.55 11.75 9.28
N ALA A 5 -2.40 12.56 9.92
CA ALA A 5 -2.85 13.87 9.42
C ALA A 5 -3.49 13.85 8.01
N ILE A 6 -4.11 12.73 7.62
CA ILE A 6 -4.92 12.62 6.40
C ILE A 6 -6.32 13.16 6.73
N VAL A 7 -6.43 14.48 6.90
CA VAL A 7 -7.62 15.13 7.49
C VAL A 7 -8.20 16.26 6.67
N THR A 8 -7.45 16.83 5.73
CA THR A 8 -7.99 17.85 4.82
C THR A 8 -8.77 17.16 3.70
N ARG A 9 -9.75 17.86 3.12
CA ARG A 9 -10.54 17.36 1.98
C ARG A 9 -9.67 16.81 0.86
N LEU A 10 -8.61 17.53 0.48
CA LEU A 10 -7.70 17.11 -0.60
C LEU A 10 -6.92 15.85 -0.22
N ARG A 11 -6.40 15.76 1.01
CA ARG A 11 -5.67 14.58 1.49
C ARG A 11 -6.58 13.36 1.56
N ILE A 12 -7.77 13.49 2.13
CA ILE A 12 -8.73 12.37 2.25
C ILE A 12 -9.17 11.91 0.85
N ALA A 13 -9.54 12.84 -0.04
CA ALA A 13 -9.94 12.50 -1.40
C ALA A 13 -8.83 11.77 -2.17
N ALA A 14 -7.59 12.27 -2.11
CA ALA A 14 -6.47 11.65 -2.80
C ALA A 14 -6.12 10.29 -2.19
N PHE A 15 -6.13 10.16 -0.87
CA PHE A 15 -5.88 8.90 -0.17
C PHE A 15 -6.92 7.83 -0.55
N ILE A 16 -8.22 8.15 -0.44
CA ILE A 16 -9.31 7.22 -0.79
C ILE A 16 -9.24 6.81 -2.26
N ALA A 17 -8.93 7.74 -3.17
CA ALA A 17 -8.81 7.43 -4.59
C ALA A 17 -7.67 6.45 -4.88
N GLN A 18 -6.51 6.66 -4.25
CA GLN A 18 -5.35 5.81 -4.45
C GLN A 18 -5.59 4.41 -3.88
N ILE A 19 -6.02 4.29 -2.62
CA ILE A 19 -6.32 2.96 -2.04
C ILE A 19 -7.50 2.29 -2.77
N GLY A 20 -8.47 3.07 -3.27
CA GLY A 20 -9.59 2.57 -4.05
C GLY A 20 -9.14 1.93 -5.36
N HIS A 21 -8.10 2.48 -6.01
CA HIS A 21 -7.52 1.85 -7.19
C HIS A 21 -6.72 0.59 -6.83
N GLU A 22 -5.79 0.71 -5.88
CA GLU A 22 -4.84 -0.37 -5.53
C GLU A 22 -5.53 -1.65 -5.00
N SER A 23 -6.66 -1.50 -4.32
CA SER A 23 -7.39 -2.61 -3.68
C SER A 23 -8.61 -3.09 -4.45
N GLY A 24 -8.82 -2.64 -5.69
CA GLY A 24 -10.02 -2.96 -6.46
C GLY A 24 -11.30 -2.48 -5.76
N GLN A 25 -11.28 -1.23 -5.30
CA GLN A 25 -12.33 -0.56 -4.52
C GLN A 25 -12.58 -1.23 -3.17
N LEU A 26 -11.49 -1.46 -2.41
CA LEU A 26 -11.48 -2.02 -1.06
C LEU A 26 -11.91 -3.49 -0.98
N ARG A 27 -11.99 -4.19 -2.11
CA ARG A 27 -12.41 -5.60 -2.18
C ARG A 27 -11.27 -6.56 -1.86
N TYR A 28 -10.04 -6.16 -2.17
CA TYR A 28 -8.86 -7.00 -2.03
C TYR A 28 -7.88 -6.39 -1.04
N VAL A 29 -7.50 -7.18 -0.03
CA VAL A 29 -6.53 -6.84 1.01
C VAL A 29 -5.26 -7.68 0.91
N ARG A 30 -5.12 -8.44 -0.17
CA ARG A 30 -4.01 -9.33 -0.46
C ARG A 30 -3.83 -9.46 -1.97
N GLU A 31 -2.58 -9.56 -2.41
CA GLU A 31 -2.23 -9.88 -3.79
C GLU A 31 -2.86 -11.20 -4.21
N LEU A 32 -3.46 -11.22 -5.40
CA LEU A 32 -4.00 -12.43 -6.00
C LEU A 32 -2.93 -13.00 -6.93
N GLY A 33 -2.51 -14.22 -6.68
CA GLY A 33 -1.50 -14.91 -7.48
C GLY A 33 -1.36 -16.36 -7.02
N SER A 34 -0.98 -17.25 -7.95
CA SER A 34 -0.52 -18.59 -7.60
C SER A 34 0.81 -18.51 -6.85
N ASP A 35 1.19 -19.59 -6.17
CA ASP A 35 2.50 -19.64 -5.49
C ASP A 35 3.63 -19.42 -6.51
N GLN A 36 3.57 -20.04 -7.70
CA GLN A 36 4.52 -19.81 -8.80
C GLN A 36 4.69 -18.34 -9.18
N TYR A 37 3.63 -17.54 -9.11
CA TYR A 37 3.71 -16.11 -9.42
C TYR A 37 4.44 -15.34 -8.30
N LEU A 38 4.35 -15.82 -7.06
CA LEU A 38 4.96 -15.21 -5.88
C LEU A 38 6.43 -15.61 -5.70
N ASP A 39 6.91 -16.67 -6.36
CA ASP A 39 8.33 -17.06 -6.40
C ASP A 39 9.26 -15.90 -6.80
N LYS A 40 8.75 -14.91 -7.55
CA LYS A 40 9.49 -13.68 -7.90
C LYS A 40 9.93 -12.87 -6.68
N TYR A 41 9.28 -13.04 -5.54
CA TYR A 41 9.60 -12.40 -4.27
C TYR A 41 10.46 -13.29 -3.38
N ASP A 42 10.57 -14.58 -3.70
CA ASP A 42 11.25 -15.55 -2.85
C ASP A 42 12.74 -15.57 -3.12
N THR A 43 13.14 -15.56 -4.40
CA THR A 43 14.57 -15.65 -4.76
C THR A 43 15.08 -14.47 -5.60
N GLY A 44 16.41 -14.33 -5.60
CA GLY A 44 17.14 -13.41 -6.46
C GLY A 44 17.05 -11.92 -6.09
N ARG A 45 17.40 -11.05 -7.04
CA ARG A 45 17.61 -9.61 -6.77
C ARG A 45 16.37 -8.88 -6.25
N LEU A 46 15.17 -9.34 -6.58
CA LEU A 46 13.94 -8.73 -6.06
C LEU A 46 13.73 -9.10 -4.59
N ALA A 47 13.91 -10.37 -4.23
CA ALA A 47 13.88 -10.83 -2.84
C ALA A 47 14.86 -10.05 -1.97
N GLU A 48 16.13 -9.95 -2.39
CA GLU A 48 17.17 -9.19 -1.69
C GLU A 48 16.79 -7.72 -1.46
N ARG A 49 16.18 -7.07 -2.46
CA ARG A 49 15.74 -5.66 -2.36
C ARG A 49 14.54 -5.47 -1.44
N LEU A 50 13.79 -6.54 -1.21
CA LEU A 50 12.61 -6.58 -0.35
C LEU A 50 12.96 -7.02 1.09
N GLY A 51 14.23 -7.37 1.33
CA GLY A 51 14.71 -7.88 2.61
C GLY A 51 14.35 -9.34 2.88
N ASN A 52 13.79 -10.03 1.90
CA ASN A 52 13.53 -11.47 1.99
C ASN A 52 14.88 -12.21 1.96
N THR A 53 14.91 -13.39 2.57
CA THR A 53 15.99 -14.37 2.36
C THR A 53 16.13 -14.63 0.84
N PRO A 54 17.36 -14.71 0.29
CA PRO A 54 17.55 -15.05 -1.12
C PRO A 54 17.36 -16.54 -1.42
N GLU A 55 17.08 -17.35 -0.39
CA GLU A 55 16.77 -18.77 -0.45
C GLU A 55 15.33 -19.03 -0.94
N ASP A 56 15.08 -20.25 -1.45
CA ASP A 56 13.74 -20.74 -1.82
C ASP A 56 13.10 -21.35 -0.56
N ASP A 57 12.60 -20.47 0.34
CA ASP A 57 12.10 -20.82 1.67
C ASP A 57 10.68 -20.29 1.97
N ASP A 58 9.96 -19.88 0.92
CA ASP A 58 8.62 -19.32 0.96
C ASP A 58 8.50 -17.92 1.64
N ASP A 59 9.60 -17.19 1.92
CA ASP A 59 9.56 -15.78 2.35
C ASP A 59 8.77 -14.89 1.37
N GLY A 60 8.83 -15.17 0.07
CA GLY A 60 8.08 -14.47 -0.98
C GLY A 60 6.56 -14.62 -0.83
N GLN A 61 6.13 -15.84 -0.51
CA GLN A 61 4.75 -16.21 -0.23
C GLN A 61 4.35 -15.67 1.14
N PHE A 62 5.23 -15.74 2.13
CA PHE A 62 4.97 -15.33 3.48
C PHE A 62 4.82 -13.81 3.58
N TYR A 63 5.70 -13.05 2.93
CA TYR A 63 5.70 -11.57 2.83
C TYR A 63 5.11 -11.02 1.52
N ARG A 64 4.16 -11.75 0.91
CA ARG A 64 3.40 -11.31 -0.27
C ARG A 64 2.67 -9.98 -0.04
N GLY A 65 2.20 -9.33 -1.11
CA GLY A 65 1.45 -8.08 -1.00
C GLY A 65 0.20 -8.20 -0.13
N ARG A 66 0.08 -7.38 0.92
CA ARG A 66 -1.11 -7.26 1.78
C ARG A 66 -1.50 -5.81 2.09
N GLY A 67 -2.72 -5.63 2.57
CA GLY A 67 -3.33 -4.33 2.84
C GLY A 67 -3.77 -3.60 1.57
N LEU A 68 -4.35 -2.41 1.76
CA LEU A 68 -4.97 -1.66 0.67
C LEU A 68 -3.98 -0.98 -0.28
N ILE A 69 -2.68 -1.04 0.00
CA ILE A 69 -1.61 -0.46 -0.83
C ILE A 69 -0.45 -1.44 -1.08
N GLN A 70 -0.67 -2.74 -0.82
CA GLN A 70 0.29 -3.82 -1.11
C GLN A 70 1.65 -3.64 -0.41
N VAL A 71 1.66 -3.77 0.92
CA VAL A 71 2.91 -3.97 1.67
C VAL A 71 3.48 -5.33 1.28
N THR A 72 4.69 -5.34 0.72
CA THR A 72 5.36 -6.54 0.19
C THR A 72 6.81 -6.55 0.65
N GLY A 73 7.32 -7.73 1.02
CA GLY A 73 8.72 -7.93 1.41
C GLY A 73 9.00 -7.69 2.88
N ARG A 74 9.83 -8.55 3.47
CA ARG A 74 10.18 -8.60 4.89
C ARG A 74 10.58 -7.26 5.48
N ASP A 75 11.41 -6.47 4.78
CA ASP A 75 11.84 -5.14 5.26
C ASP A 75 10.65 -4.18 5.44
N ASN A 76 9.70 -4.22 4.50
CA ASN A 76 8.51 -3.37 4.59
C ASN A 76 7.54 -3.87 5.65
N TYR A 77 7.43 -5.19 5.85
CA TYR A 77 6.67 -5.78 6.95
C TYR A 77 7.27 -5.38 8.30
N ALA A 78 8.59 -5.43 8.47
CA ALA A 78 9.28 -4.98 9.68
C ALA A 78 9.03 -3.49 9.99
N ALA A 79 9.18 -2.62 8.98
CA ALA A 79 8.95 -1.19 9.16
C ALA A 79 7.47 -0.86 9.46
N CYS A 80 6.54 -1.63 8.88
CA CYS A 80 5.11 -1.50 9.16
C CYS A 80 4.77 -2.01 10.57
N ALA A 81 5.36 -3.14 10.98
CA ALA A 81 5.20 -3.76 12.29
C ALA A 81 5.54 -2.76 13.40
N GLU A 82 6.71 -2.12 13.30
CA GLU A 82 7.15 -1.09 14.24
C GLU A 82 6.18 0.09 14.29
N ALA A 83 5.76 0.61 13.14
CA ALA A 83 4.91 1.81 13.08
C ALA A 83 3.48 1.57 13.58
N LEU A 84 2.98 0.34 13.46
CA LEU A 84 1.62 -0.04 13.87
C LEU A 84 1.58 -0.71 15.24
N GLY A 85 2.71 -1.17 15.78
CA GLY A 85 2.76 -1.96 17.01
C GLY A 85 2.13 -3.35 16.81
N LEU A 86 2.34 -3.96 15.66
CA LEU A 86 1.80 -5.27 15.29
C LEU A 86 2.96 -6.25 15.03
N ASP A 87 2.76 -7.53 15.36
CA ASP A 87 3.74 -8.57 15.07
C ASP A 87 3.57 -9.08 13.62
N LEU A 88 3.98 -8.28 12.64
CA LEU A 88 3.80 -8.62 11.23
C LEU A 88 4.91 -9.52 10.66
N LEU A 89 5.95 -9.79 11.45
CA LEU A 89 7.01 -10.72 11.05
C LEU A 89 6.63 -12.16 11.36
N GLU A 90 5.85 -12.41 12.40
CA GLU A 90 5.29 -13.74 12.66
C GLU A 90 3.85 -13.88 12.11
N HIS A 91 3.11 -12.77 12.06
CA HIS A 91 1.70 -12.75 11.65
C HIS A 91 1.42 -11.73 10.53
N PRO A 92 2.00 -11.90 9.32
CA PRO A 92 1.82 -10.95 8.21
C PRO A 92 0.36 -10.86 7.74
N GLU A 93 -0.44 -11.91 7.93
CA GLU A 93 -1.88 -11.96 7.63
C GLU A 93 -2.72 -10.96 8.44
N LEU A 94 -2.17 -10.40 9.52
CA LEU A 94 -2.82 -9.29 10.25
C LEU A 94 -3.14 -8.13 9.31
N LEU A 95 -2.32 -7.87 8.28
CA LEU A 95 -2.60 -6.82 7.28
C LEU A 95 -3.81 -7.11 6.38
N GLU A 96 -4.39 -8.31 6.43
CA GLU A 96 -5.64 -8.64 5.74
C GLU A 96 -6.88 -8.23 6.57
N ARG A 97 -6.71 -7.90 7.86
CA ARG A 97 -7.81 -7.38 8.67
C ARG A 97 -8.15 -5.95 8.24
N PRO A 98 -9.44 -5.58 8.07
CA PRO A 98 -9.82 -4.27 7.53
C PRO A 98 -9.19 -3.06 8.25
N GLU A 99 -9.11 -3.12 9.58
CA GLU A 99 -8.48 -2.07 10.39
C GLU A 99 -6.98 -1.93 10.07
N HIS A 100 -6.24 -3.03 10.10
CA HIS A 100 -4.79 -3.04 9.87
C HIS A 100 -4.45 -2.74 8.41
N ALA A 101 -5.27 -3.19 7.46
CA ALA A 101 -5.17 -2.86 6.05
C ALA A 101 -5.29 -1.34 5.78
N ALA A 102 -6.20 -0.68 6.49
CA ALA A 102 -6.36 0.78 6.41
C ALA A 102 -5.23 1.52 7.15
N MET A 103 -4.77 0.99 8.29
CA MET A 103 -3.65 1.58 9.05
C MET A 103 -2.34 1.50 8.28
N SER A 104 -2.03 0.37 7.65
CA SER A 104 -0.80 0.19 6.85
C SER A 104 -0.81 1.08 5.61
N ALA A 105 -1.96 1.23 4.95
CA ALA A 105 -2.09 2.18 3.84
C ALA A 105 -1.86 3.64 4.28
N ALA A 106 -2.42 4.03 5.44
CA ALA A 106 -2.21 5.38 5.98
C ALA A 106 -0.75 5.60 6.45
N TRP A 107 -0.10 4.57 7.00
CA TRP A 107 1.32 4.59 7.33
C TRP A 107 2.18 4.79 6.09
N PHE A 108 1.97 3.99 5.04
CA PHE A 108 2.70 4.14 3.79
C PHE A 108 2.54 5.55 3.21
N TRP A 109 1.29 6.04 3.18
CA TRP A 109 0.97 7.38 2.70
C TRP A 109 1.78 8.47 3.42
N HIS A 110 1.92 8.33 4.74
CA HIS A 110 2.73 9.22 5.56
C HIS A 110 4.22 9.09 5.26
N ARG A 111 4.75 7.85 5.28
CA ARG A 111 6.17 7.53 5.01
C ARG A 111 6.61 8.07 3.65
N ALA A 112 5.74 8.00 2.63
CA ALA A 112 6.00 8.49 1.28
C ALA A 112 5.78 10.00 1.10
N GLY A 113 5.41 10.73 2.17
CA GLY A 113 5.26 12.19 2.17
C GLY A 113 4.13 12.70 1.28
N LEU A 114 3.04 11.94 1.15
CA LEU A 114 1.99 12.20 0.14
C LEU A 114 1.01 13.30 0.54
N ASN A 115 0.91 13.64 1.83
CA ASN A 115 0.07 14.75 2.31
C ASN A 115 0.41 16.07 1.61
N THR A 116 1.68 16.46 1.56
CA THR A 116 2.12 17.72 0.95
C THR A 116 1.85 17.76 -0.56
N LEU A 117 1.89 16.62 -1.23
CA LEU A 117 1.53 16.53 -2.64
C LEU A 117 0.03 16.69 -2.84
N ALA A 118 -0.79 16.06 -1.99
CA ALA A 118 -2.23 16.19 -2.04
C ALA A 118 -2.68 17.64 -1.79
N ASP A 119 -2.06 18.33 -0.84
CA ASP A 119 -2.35 19.75 -0.57
C ASP A 119 -2.04 20.65 -1.77
N LYS A 120 -1.02 20.30 -2.57
CA LYS A 120 -0.65 21.01 -3.80
C LYS A 120 -1.49 20.58 -5.01
N GLY A 121 -2.35 19.58 -4.87
CA GLY A 121 -3.07 18.98 -5.99
C GLY A 121 -2.18 18.19 -6.96
N ASP A 122 -0.96 17.84 -6.55
CA ASP A 122 0.01 17.10 -7.38
C ASP A 122 -0.30 15.59 -7.39
N PHE A 123 -1.47 15.25 -7.92
CA PHE A 123 -2.01 13.90 -7.91
C PHE A 123 -1.21 12.95 -8.80
N LEU A 124 -0.60 13.46 -9.89
CA LEU A 124 0.25 12.67 -10.76
C LEU A 124 1.50 12.17 -10.03
N THR A 125 2.17 13.04 -9.25
CA THR A 125 3.34 12.63 -8.47
C THR A 125 2.97 11.65 -7.36
N ILE A 126 1.78 11.77 -6.78
CA ILE A 126 1.26 10.77 -5.83
C ILE A 126 1.17 9.39 -6.51
N THR A 127 0.54 9.30 -7.69
CA THR A 127 0.46 8.03 -8.43
C THR A 127 1.84 7.44 -8.71
N LYS A 128 2.79 8.28 -9.16
CA LYS A 128 4.17 7.83 -9.43
C LYS A 128 4.88 7.28 -8.20
N ARG A 129 4.68 7.89 -7.03
CA ARG A 129 5.30 7.41 -5.79
C ARG A 129 4.70 6.10 -5.29
N ILE A 130 3.41 5.89 -5.51
CA ILE A 130 2.73 4.65 -5.09
C ILE A 130 3.05 3.50 -6.04
N ASN A 131 2.95 3.74 -7.36
CA ASN A 131 2.98 2.66 -8.34
C ASN A 131 4.33 2.55 -9.09
N GLY A 132 5.27 3.47 -8.87
CA GLY A 132 6.52 3.56 -9.64
C GLY A 132 6.34 4.07 -11.08
N GLY A 133 5.14 4.55 -11.43
CA GLY A 133 4.76 4.98 -12.77
C GLY A 133 3.36 5.60 -12.81
N ASN A 134 2.75 5.66 -13.99
CA ASN A 134 1.41 6.25 -14.18
C ASN A 134 0.32 5.19 -14.44
N ASN A 135 0.52 3.93 -14.03
CA ASN A 135 -0.44 2.87 -14.35
C ASN A 135 -1.78 3.15 -13.66
N GLY A 136 -2.87 2.98 -14.42
CA GLY A 136 -4.22 3.21 -13.91
C GLY A 136 -4.58 4.68 -13.68
N GLN A 137 -3.81 5.64 -14.19
CA GLN A 137 -4.00 7.08 -13.91
C GLN A 137 -5.44 7.57 -14.19
N ALA A 138 -6.08 7.11 -15.26
CA ALA A 138 -7.45 7.50 -15.60
C ALA A 138 -8.47 7.04 -14.54
N ASP A 139 -8.35 5.81 -14.04
CA ASP A 139 -9.22 5.29 -12.99
C ASP A 139 -8.99 5.99 -11.65
N ARG A 140 -7.72 6.20 -11.27
CA ARG A 140 -7.35 6.97 -10.07
C ARG A 140 -7.93 8.39 -10.11
N GLN A 141 -7.85 9.06 -11.26
CA GLN A 141 -8.38 10.40 -11.45
C GLN A 141 -9.91 10.43 -11.31
N MET A 142 -10.61 9.47 -11.92
CA MET A 142 -12.06 9.33 -11.80
C MET A 142 -12.49 9.12 -10.33
N LEU A 143 -11.79 8.25 -9.59
CA LEU A 143 -12.05 8.04 -8.16
C LEU A 143 -11.79 9.32 -7.35
N TYR A 144 -10.73 10.05 -7.67
CA TYR A 144 -10.38 11.31 -6.99
C TYR A 144 -11.46 12.38 -7.18
N GLU A 145 -11.92 12.59 -8.42
CA GLU A 145 -13.00 13.52 -8.72
C GLU A 145 -14.30 13.14 -8.01
N ARG A 146 -14.63 11.85 -7.96
CA ARG A 146 -15.78 11.36 -7.21
C ARG A 146 -15.64 11.64 -5.71
N ALA A 147 -14.47 11.36 -5.14
CA ALA A 147 -14.21 11.61 -3.72
C ALA A 147 -14.31 13.11 -3.38
N LEU A 148 -13.76 13.99 -4.23
CA LEU A 148 -13.86 15.44 -4.08
C LEU A 148 -15.32 15.94 -4.10
N LYS A 149 -16.19 15.34 -4.91
CA LYS A 149 -17.62 15.69 -4.98
C LYS A 149 -18.39 15.28 -3.72
N VAL A 150 -18.06 14.12 -3.14
CA VAL A 150 -18.75 13.59 -1.95
C VAL A 150 -18.30 14.29 -0.67
N LEU A 151 -17.02 14.64 -0.57
CA LEU A 151 -16.41 15.30 0.60
C LEU A 151 -16.60 16.83 0.57
N ALA A 152 -17.58 17.33 -0.20
CA ALA A 152 -17.88 18.75 -0.37
C ALA A 152 -18.59 19.34 0.86
#